data_AF-F4H7J0-F1
#
_entry.id   AF-F4H7J0-F1
#
_cell.length_a   1.000
_cell.length_b   1.000
_cell.length_c   1.000
_cell.angle_alpha   90.00
_cell.angle_beta   90.00
_cell.angle_gamma   90.00
#
_symmetry.space_group_name_H-M   'P 1'
#
loop_
_entity.id
_entity.type
_entity.pdbx_description
1 polymer ?
#
loop_
_entity_poly.entity_id
_entity_poly.type
_entity_poly.pdbx_seq_one_letter_code
_entity_poly.pdbx_strand_id
1 'polypeptide(L)'
;MRHPTPTRRARTLLVAAAAALLTVVGLTAPASALLGGATPAAVPAAVPAAATSGCGRPAALASGSHTVSVGGTARTFRLDVPDGYDPNRAYRLVVGLHWWHGTSADVVNQRFYGLEPLAGTSTVFVAPQGIDNAWPNTNGQDVAFIDAVLRVVESGLCIDTTQRFATGFSYGGGMSNALACARADVFRAVAVLNGAQLSGCAGGTQPIAYLGSHGVVDDVLAISQGRALRDRALRTNGCQPQQAPEPAAGSGTHVRTAYTCRDGFPVVWIASDSGHQWDARDRGQQQSWVPGEVWRFFTSLPSTTPTPTPTPTVTPTPPPTPTPTPTPTVTPTPTTSPGGCTATYRTVNAWPGGFQGEVTVRAGAPTTAWSVSWRPAGERVDQVWNGSVSTQGGAVVVTNVEWNGRLATGGTATFGLLGSGTAPTPTLSCTAS
;
A
#
# COMPACT_ATOMS: atom_id res chain seq x y z
N MET A 1 -28.24 -51.19 -33.15
CA MET A 1 -29.27 -51.02 -34.21
C MET A 1 -29.40 -49.53 -34.55
N ARG A 2 -30.09 -49.17 -35.64
CA ARG A 2 -29.92 -47.90 -36.37
C ARG A 2 -30.52 -46.66 -35.68
N HIS A 3 -29.87 -45.51 -35.93
CA HIS A 3 -30.44 -44.14 -35.94
C HIS A 3 -31.73 -44.04 -36.81
N PRO A 4 -32.62 -43.01 -36.66
CA PRO A 4 -32.25 -41.59 -36.78
C PRO A 4 -33.10 -40.50 -36.04
N THR A 5 -32.58 -39.27 -36.08
CA THR A 5 -33.30 -37.98 -35.92
C THR A 5 -34.14 -37.65 -37.16
N PRO A 6 -35.31 -36.98 -37.03
CA PRO A 6 -35.46 -35.55 -37.42
C PRO A 6 -36.59 -34.83 -36.61
N THR A 7 -37.11 -33.60 -36.81
CA THR A 7 -36.84 -32.44 -37.72
C THR A 7 -37.29 -31.10 -37.06
N ARG A 8 -37.04 -29.94 -37.69
CA ARG A 8 -37.63 -28.61 -37.38
C ARG A 8 -39.12 -28.49 -37.76
N ARG A 9 -39.85 -27.52 -37.16
CA ARG A 9 -40.63 -26.49 -37.93
C ARG A 9 -41.11 -25.33 -37.04
N ALA A 10 -41.05 -24.11 -37.59
CA ALA A 10 -41.62 -22.90 -37.01
C ALA A 10 -43.08 -22.70 -37.47
N ARG A 11 -43.86 -21.91 -36.72
CA ARG A 11 -45.12 -21.32 -37.19
C ARG A 11 -45.26 -19.87 -36.73
N THR A 12 -45.12 -18.96 -37.68
CA THR A 12 -45.58 -17.56 -37.59
C THR A 12 -47.10 -17.52 -37.66
N LEU A 13 -47.74 -16.60 -36.93
CA LEU A 13 -49.13 -16.18 -37.18
C LEU A 13 -49.22 -14.66 -37.00
N LEU A 14 -49.37 -13.93 -38.11
CA LEU A 14 -50.01 -12.63 -38.12
C LEU A 14 -51.52 -12.84 -38.34
N VAL A 15 -52.36 -12.05 -37.66
CA VAL A 15 -53.70 -11.68 -38.13
C VAL A 15 -53.88 -10.18 -37.90
N ALA A 16 -54.56 -9.53 -38.84
CA ALA A 16 -54.56 -8.07 -39.00
C ALA A 16 -55.83 -7.38 -38.44
N ALA A 17 -55.81 -6.05 -38.55
CA ALA A 17 -56.79 -5.09 -38.07
C ALA A 17 -58.21 -5.22 -38.62
N ALA A 18 -59.16 -4.62 -37.89
CA ALA A 18 -60.32 -3.92 -38.45
C ALA A 18 -60.70 -2.74 -37.53
N ALA A 19 -61.11 -1.62 -38.11
CA ALA A 19 -61.49 -0.40 -37.39
C ALA A 19 -63.00 -0.13 -37.50
N ALA A 20 -63.55 0.64 -36.56
CA ALA A 20 -64.87 1.25 -36.70
C ALA A 20 -64.83 2.70 -36.19
N LEU A 21 -65.08 3.65 -37.08
CA LEU A 21 -65.34 5.05 -36.75
C LEU A 21 -66.77 5.19 -36.23
N LEU A 22 -66.98 6.08 -35.26
CA LEU A 22 -68.23 6.82 -35.15
C LEU A 22 -67.93 8.28 -34.83
N THR A 23 -68.43 9.19 -35.67
CA THR A 23 -68.26 10.64 -35.52
C THR A 23 -69.50 11.25 -34.88
N VAL A 24 -69.29 12.12 -33.89
CA VAL A 24 -70.30 13.10 -33.45
C VAL A 24 -69.63 14.46 -33.34
N VAL A 25 -70.19 15.46 -34.02
CA VAL A 25 -69.74 16.85 -33.98
C VAL A 25 -70.59 17.62 -32.98
N GLY A 26 -69.96 18.39 -32.10
CA GLY A 26 -70.61 19.34 -31.20
C GLY A 26 -69.66 20.48 -30.84
N LEU A 27 -69.98 21.69 -31.26
CA LEU A 27 -69.23 22.90 -30.92
C LEU A 27 -69.58 23.37 -29.49
N THR A 28 -68.59 23.82 -28.72
CA THR A 28 -68.65 25.09 -27.93
C THR A 28 -67.30 25.44 -27.28
N ALA A 29 -66.86 26.69 -27.50
CA ALA A 29 -65.95 27.54 -26.68
C ALA A 29 -64.53 27.05 -26.27
N PRO A 30 -63.51 27.94 -26.35
CA PRO A 30 -62.17 27.65 -25.83
C PRO A 30 -62.07 27.98 -24.33
N ALA A 31 -61.63 27.01 -23.53
CA ALA A 31 -61.10 27.27 -22.19
C ALA A 31 -59.57 27.28 -22.25
N SER A 32 -58.97 28.47 -22.09
CA SER A 32 -57.51 28.65 -22.09
C SER A 32 -56.86 28.03 -20.86
N ALA A 33 -56.58 26.73 -20.91
CA ALA A 33 -55.74 26.05 -19.94
C ALA A 33 -54.26 26.23 -20.34
N LEU A 34 -53.54 27.08 -19.61
CA LEU A 34 -52.08 27.19 -19.69
C LEU A 34 -51.45 25.90 -19.13
N LEU A 35 -51.38 24.86 -19.96
CA LEU A 35 -50.44 23.76 -19.76
C LEU A 35 -49.05 24.30 -20.02
N GLY A 36 -48.45 24.86 -18.97
CA GLY A 36 -47.02 25.15 -18.92
C GLY A 36 -46.27 23.85 -19.17
N GLY A 37 -45.82 23.67 -20.41
CA GLY A 37 -44.99 22.54 -20.81
C GLY A 37 -43.66 22.65 -20.10
N ALA A 38 -43.59 22.09 -18.89
CA ALA A 38 -42.32 21.79 -18.24
C ALA A 38 -41.57 20.86 -19.19
N THR A 39 -40.58 21.42 -19.88
CA THR A 39 -39.56 20.61 -20.54
C THR A 39 -39.04 19.63 -19.49
N PRO A 40 -38.91 18.32 -19.80
CA PRO A 40 -38.29 17.40 -18.86
C PRO A 40 -36.92 17.97 -18.55
N ALA A 41 -36.71 18.36 -17.28
CA ALA A 41 -35.45 18.92 -16.83
C ALA A 41 -34.36 17.95 -17.27
N ALA A 42 -33.42 18.44 -18.08
CA ALA A 42 -32.34 17.59 -18.58
C ALA A 42 -31.71 16.91 -17.37
N VAL A 43 -31.71 15.56 -17.38
CA VAL A 43 -31.02 14.77 -16.35
C VAL A 43 -29.62 15.37 -16.25
N PRO A 44 -29.20 15.90 -15.08
CA PRO A 44 -27.89 16.50 -14.97
C PRO A 44 -26.89 15.45 -15.41
N ALA A 45 -26.10 15.80 -16.44
CA ALA A 45 -25.09 14.90 -16.98
C ALA A 45 -24.26 14.39 -15.80
N ALA A 46 -23.96 13.08 -15.80
CA ALA A 46 -23.16 12.47 -14.75
C ALA A 46 -21.93 13.35 -14.50
N VAL A 47 -21.74 13.77 -13.23
CA VAL A 47 -20.58 14.57 -12.84
C VAL A 47 -19.35 13.86 -13.40
N PRO A 48 -18.47 14.54 -14.17
CA PRO A 48 -17.33 13.87 -14.78
C PRO A 48 -16.55 13.09 -13.71
N ALA A 49 -16.21 11.83 -14.00
CA ALA A 49 -15.37 11.03 -13.13
C ALA A 49 -14.15 11.86 -12.72
N ALA A 50 -13.75 11.80 -11.44
CA ALA A 50 -12.95 12.86 -10.81
C ALA A 50 -11.55 12.96 -11.44
N ALA A 51 -11.47 13.79 -12.47
CA ALA A 51 -10.39 13.89 -13.43
C ALA A 51 -9.34 14.92 -13.00
N THR A 52 -8.09 14.67 -13.36
CA THR A 52 -6.97 15.56 -13.01
C THR A 52 -6.78 16.69 -14.01
N SER A 53 -5.93 17.67 -13.64
CA SER A 53 -5.60 18.82 -14.49
C SER A 53 -4.78 18.47 -15.75
N GLY A 54 -4.25 17.24 -15.84
CA GLY A 54 -3.68 16.67 -17.07
C GLY A 54 -4.70 16.19 -18.10
N CYS A 55 -5.99 16.07 -17.75
CA CYS A 55 -7.03 15.67 -18.69
C CYS A 55 -7.29 16.73 -19.77
N GLY A 56 -7.58 16.26 -20.99
CA GLY A 56 -7.78 17.09 -22.19
C GLY A 56 -6.51 17.74 -22.73
N ARG A 57 -5.32 17.40 -22.22
CA ARG A 57 -4.03 17.99 -22.61
C ARG A 57 -3.07 16.92 -23.17
N PRO A 58 -2.24 17.24 -24.17
CA PRO A 58 -1.18 16.34 -24.61
C PRO A 58 -0.33 15.85 -23.42
N ALA A 59 0.03 14.57 -23.42
CA ALA A 59 0.81 13.96 -22.34
C ALA A 59 2.12 14.75 -22.11
N ALA A 60 2.27 15.31 -20.91
CA ALA A 60 3.50 16.01 -20.51
C ALA A 60 4.56 15.06 -19.93
N LEU A 61 4.19 13.80 -19.72
CA LEU A 61 5.04 12.73 -19.20
C LEU A 61 4.91 11.50 -20.10
N ALA A 62 6.01 10.75 -20.23
CA ALA A 62 6.09 9.49 -20.96
C ALA A 62 6.70 8.39 -20.07
N SER A 63 6.61 7.13 -20.47
CA SER A 63 7.22 6.01 -19.74
C SER A 63 8.74 6.22 -19.59
N GLY A 64 9.28 5.89 -18.41
CA GLY A 64 10.70 6.07 -18.10
C GLY A 64 10.98 6.61 -16.70
N SER A 65 12.22 7.06 -16.46
CA SER A 65 12.64 7.64 -15.18
C SER A 65 12.36 9.15 -15.14
N HIS A 66 11.80 9.60 -14.02
CA HIS A 66 11.48 10.99 -13.72
C HIS A 66 12.03 11.41 -12.36
N THR A 67 12.16 12.72 -12.14
CA THR A 67 12.67 13.32 -10.90
C THR A 67 11.67 14.35 -10.38
N VAL A 68 11.46 14.38 -9.07
CA VAL A 68 10.66 15.38 -8.36
C VAL A 68 11.45 15.92 -7.16
N SER A 69 11.26 17.19 -6.82
CA SER A 69 11.85 17.79 -5.62
C SER A 69 10.91 17.65 -4.42
N VAL A 70 11.44 17.16 -3.29
CA VAL A 70 10.72 16.98 -2.03
C VAL A 70 11.54 17.65 -0.93
N GLY A 71 11.07 18.81 -0.42
CA GLY A 71 11.80 19.57 0.59
C GLY A 71 13.19 20.06 0.14
N GLY A 72 13.42 20.20 -1.17
CA GLY A 72 14.73 20.54 -1.74
C GLY A 72 15.57 19.32 -2.16
N THR A 73 15.19 18.10 -1.74
CA THR A 73 15.87 16.86 -2.12
C THR A 73 15.29 16.31 -3.42
N ALA A 74 16.16 16.01 -4.40
CA ALA A 74 15.76 15.29 -5.61
C ALA A 74 15.44 13.82 -5.29
N ARG A 75 14.22 13.38 -5.62
CA ARG A 75 13.75 11.99 -5.51
C ARG A 75 13.33 11.49 -6.89
N THR A 76 13.60 10.23 -7.20
CA THR A 76 13.32 9.66 -8.53
C THR A 76 12.18 8.66 -8.49
N PHE A 77 11.44 8.55 -9.59
CA PHE A 77 10.42 7.51 -9.79
C PHE A 77 10.46 7.03 -11.23
N ARG A 78 9.93 5.83 -11.46
CA ARG A 78 9.67 5.31 -12.80
C ARG A 78 8.18 5.36 -13.08
N LEU A 79 7.85 5.73 -14.30
CA LEU A 79 6.48 5.83 -14.81
C LEU A 79 6.33 4.83 -15.95
N ASP A 80 5.18 4.17 -15.99
CA ASP A 80 4.71 3.41 -17.14
C ASP A 80 3.36 4.00 -17.58
N VAL A 81 3.36 4.61 -18.76
CA VAL A 81 2.20 5.16 -19.44
C VAL A 81 1.79 4.16 -20.52
N PRO A 82 0.53 3.71 -20.56
CA PRO A 82 0.13 2.67 -21.50
C PRO A 82 0.18 3.15 -22.95
N ASP A 83 0.57 2.25 -23.85
CA ASP A 83 0.55 2.48 -25.30
C ASP A 83 -0.84 2.96 -25.76
N GLY A 84 -0.83 3.97 -26.64
CA GLY A 84 -2.08 4.59 -27.12
C GLY A 84 -2.80 5.42 -26.07
N TYR A 85 -2.08 6.04 -25.12
CA TYR A 85 -2.63 7.00 -24.17
C TYR A 85 -3.49 8.09 -24.86
N ASP A 86 -4.75 8.20 -24.43
CA ASP A 86 -5.71 9.22 -24.87
C ASP A 86 -5.91 10.25 -23.74
N PRO A 87 -5.57 11.54 -23.94
CA PRO A 87 -5.70 12.54 -22.91
C PRO A 87 -7.15 12.85 -22.48
N ASN A 88 -8.15 12.38 -23.23
CA ASN A 88 -9.57 12.57 -22.91
C ASN A 88 -10.16 11.41 -22.10
N ARG A 89 -9.37 10.35 -21.87
CA ARG A 89 -9.73 9.18 -21.08
C ARG A 89 -9.04 9.25 -19.72
N ALA A 90 -9.81 9.12 -18.64
CA ALA A 90 -9.23 8.99 -17.31
C ALA A 90 -8.69 7.56 -17.08
N TYR A 91 -7.45 7.46 -16.62
CA TYR A 91 -6.75 6.20 -16.34
C TYR A 91 -6.72 5.90 -14.84
N ARG A 92 -6.74 4.62 -14.47
CA ARG A 92 -6.37 4.20 -13.10
C ARG A 92 -4.92 4.56 -12.82
N LEU A 93 -4.57 4.75 -11.56
CA LEU A 93 -3.18 4.95 -11.13
C LEU A 93 -2.81 3.92 -10.06
N VAL A 94 -1.77 3.13 -10.31
CA VAL A 94 -1.24 2.14 -9.35
C VAL A 94 0.20 2.48 -8.98
N VAL A 95 0.43 2.71 -7.69
CA VAL A 95 1.77 2.92 -7.12
C VAL A 95 2.33 1.59 -6.62
N GLY A 96 3.41 1.11 -7.24
CA GLY A 96 4.15 -0.09 -6.84
C GLY A 96 5.38 0.26 -6.00
N LEU A 97 5.40 -0.17 -4.73
CA LEU A 97 6.42 0.16 -3.74
C LEU A 97 7.35 -1.03 -3.50
N HIS A 98 8.65 -0.88 -3.78
CA HIS A 98 9.64 -1.95 -3.68
C HIS A 98 9.90 -2.42 -2.25
N TRP A 99 10.44 -3.63 -2.09
CA TRP A 99 10.90 -4.17 -0.80
C TRP A 99 12.26 -3.57 -0.39
N TRP A 100 12.75 -3.92 0.80
CA TRP A 100 14.06 -3.50 1.28
C TRP A 100 15.18 -4.03 0.38
N HIS A 101 16.18 -3.20 0.07
CA HIS A 101 17.23 -3.43 -0.94
C HIS A 101 16.76 -3.53 -2.41
N GLY A 102 15.47 -3.74 -2.67
CA GLY A 102 14.88 -3.61 -4.02
C GLY A 102 14.84 -2.16 -4.51
N THR A 103 14.54 -1.98 -5.79
CA THR A 103 14.48 -0.68 -6.45
C THR A 103 13.18 -0.46 -7.21
N SER A 104 12.93 0.79 -7.60
CA SER A 104 11.92 1.16 -8.61
C SER A 104 12.08 0.40 -9.92
N ALA A 105 13.31 0.04 -10.32
CA ALA A 105 13.56 -0.74 -11.53
C ALA A 105 13.09 -2.20 -11.37
N ASP A 106 13.26 -2.79 -10.19
CA ASP A 106 12.85 -4.18 -9.95
C ASP A 106 11.32 -4.33 -9.95
N VAL A 107 10.58 -3.32 -9.47
CA VAL A 107 9.11 -3.28 -9.56
C VAL A 107 8.64 -3.21 -11.02
N VAL A 108 9.31 -2.42 -11.86
CA VAL A 108 9.04 -2.36 -13.32
C VAL A 108 9.39 -3.70 -13.99
N ASN A 109 10.55 -4.29 -13.67
CA ASN A 109 10.96 -5.59 -14.19
C ASN A 109 9.99 -6.71 -13.80
N GLN A 110 9.38 -6.63 -12.61
CA GLN A 110 8.31 -7.52 -12.12
C GLN A 110 6.91 -7.13 -12.63
N ARG A 111 6.80 -6.22 -13.61
CA ARG A 111 5.52 -5.79 -14.21
C ARG A 111 4.52 -5.30 -13.18
N PHE A 112 5.03 -4.52 -12.21
CA PHE A 112 4.31 -3.99 -11.05
C PHE A 112 3.60 -5.08 -10.24
N TYR A 113 4.38 -6.07 -9.77
CA TYR A 113 3.88 -7.27 -9.09
C TYR A 113 2.89 -8.08 -9.95
N GLY A 114 3.15 -8.16 -11.26
CA GLY A 114 2.31 -8.86 -12.24
C GLY A 114 0.97 -8.18 -12.57
N LEU A 115 0.76 -6.92 -12.19
CA LEU A 115 -0.49 -6.19 -12.45
C LEU A 115 -0.58 -5.59 -13.87
N GLU A 116 0.54 -5.15 -14.44
CA GLU A 116 0.59 -4.51 -15.76
C GLU A 116 -0.06 -5.37 -16.88
N PRO A 117 0.22 -6.69 -17.00
CA PRO A 117 -0.42 -7.53 -18.03
C PRO A 117 -1.92 -7.75 -17.81
N LEU A 118 -2.41 -7.61 -16.57
CA LEU A 118 -3.84 -7.73 -16.24
C LEU A 118 -4.60 -6.42 -16.50
N ALA A 119 -3.91 -5.28 -16.43
CA ALA A 119 -4.47 -3.97 -16.64
C ALA A 119 -4.62 -3.58 -18.11
N GLY A 120 -3.73 -4.09 -18.97
CA GLY A 120 -3.64 -3.66 -20.37
C GLY A 120 -3.53 -2.13 -20.46
N THR A 121 -4.17 -1.51 -21.45
CA THR A 121 -4.11 -0.06 -21.67
C THR A 121 -5.08 0.74 -20.77
N SER A 122 -5.38 0.31 -19.54
CA SER A 122 -6.38 0.95 -18.65
C SER A 122 -5.81 1.68 -17.44
N THR A 123 -4.51 1.56 -17.20
CA THR A 123 -3.83 1.98 -15.97
C THR A 123 -2.50 2.61 -16.30
N VAL A 124 -2.16 3.69 -15.59
CA VAL A 124 -0.81 4.24 -15.48
C VAL A 124 -0.17 3.64 -14.23
N PHE A 125 1.06 3.15 -14.33
CA PHE A 125 1.79 2.59 -13.19
C PHE A 125 2.98 3.47 -12.79
N VAL A 126 3.26 3.51 -11.49
CA VAL A 126 4.33 4.33 -10.91
C VAL A 126 5.14 3.48 -9.93
N ALA A 127 6.46 3.45 -10.09
CA ALA A 127 7.40 2.84 -9.15
C ALA A 127 8.32 3.91 -8.55
N PRO A 128 8.03 4.46 -7.37
CA PRO A 128 8.86 5.47 -6.72
C PRO A 128 10.11 4.84 -6.08
N GLN A 129 11.22 5.57 -6.03
CA GLN A 129 12.48 5.11 -5.42
C GLN A 129 12.59 5.56 -3.96
N GLY A 130 12.62 4.59 -3.05
CA GLY A 130 12.93 4.78 -1.63
C GLY A 130 14.38 5.25 -1.41
N ILE A 131 14.61 6.04 -0.35
CA ILE A 131 15.96 6.41 0.10
C ILE A 131 16.68 5.14 0.57
N ASP A 132 17.95 4.98 0.19
CA ASP A 132 18.79 3.83 0.55
C ASP A 132 18.14 2.45 0.27
N ASN A 133 17.31 2.38 -0.79
CA ASN A 133 16.48 1.23 -1.14
C ASN A 133 15.57 0.75 0.02
N ALA A 134 15.02 1.71 0.78
CA ALA A 134 14.20 1.49 1.96
C ALA A 134 13.02 2.49 2.05
N TRP A 135 12.10 2.25 2.98
CA TRP A 135 10.95 3.11 3.28
C TRP A 135 10.88 3.53 4.75
N PRO A 136 11.93 4.15 5.32
CA PRO A 136 11.95 4.52 6.73
C PRO A 136 10.84 5.51 7.09
N ASN A 137 10.39 6.34 6.12
CA ASN A 137 9.30 7.30 6.28
C ASN A 137 9.44 8.22 7.51
N THR A 138 10.68 8.48 7.95
CA THR A 138 11.00 9.36 9.07
C THR A 138 10.32 10.71 8.87
N ASN A 139 9.57 11.17 9.88
CA ASN A 139 8.77 12.40 9.83
C ASN A 139 7.77 12.49 8.66
N GLY A 140 7.36 11.36 8.07
CA GLY A 140 6.45 11.31 6.93
C GLY A 140 7.09 11.65 5.57
N GLN A 141 8.44 11.68 5.48
CA GLN A 141 9.16 12.11 4.27
C GLN A 141 8.81 11.30 3.01
N ASP A 142 8.51 10.01 3.16
CA ASP A 142 8.23 9.14 2.03
C ASP A 142 6.75 9.26 1.62
N VAL A 143 5.83 9.51 2.56
CA VAL A 143 4.44 9.91 2.23
C VAL A 143 4.44 11.23 1.45
N ALA A 144 5.21 12.23 1.91
CA ALA A 144 5.35 13.51 1.21
C ALA A 144 6.00 13.37 -0.19
N PHE A 145 6.87 12.38 -0.37
CA PHE A 145 7.40 12.02 -1.68
C PHE A 145 6.33 11.39 -2.58
N ILE A 146 5.51 10.46 -2.08
CA ILE A 146 4.37 9.92 -2.86
C ILE A 146 3.42 11.04 -3.27
N ASP A 147 3.07 11.97 -2.37
CA ASP A 147 2.25 13.15 -2.72
C ASP A 147 2.88 14.03 -3.81
N ALA A 148 4.21 14.16 -3.82
CA ALA A 148 4.93 14.90 -4.86
C ALA A 148 4.88 14.18 -6.21
N VAL A 149 5.05 12.84 -6.22
CA VAL A 149 4.92 12.03 -7.44
C VAL A 149 3.50 12.07 -7.99
N LEU A 150 2.48 11.90 -7.12
CA LEU A 150 1.07 12.03 -7.51
C LEU A 150 0.81 13.38 -8.18
N ARG A 151 1.21 14.50 -7.56
CA ARG A 151 1.03 15.84 -8.15
C ARG A 151 1.68 15.99 -9.52
N VAL A 152 2.90 15.47 -9.71
CA VAL A 152 3.58 15.51 -11.02
C VAL A 152 2.81 14.70 -12.05
N VAL A 153 2.51 13.43 -11.74
CA VAL A 153 1.80 12.51 -12.64
C VAL A 153 0.42 13.04 -13.02
N GLU A 154 -0.34 13.52 -12.06
CA GLU A 154 -1.71 14.02 -12.24
C GLU A 154 -1.77 15.37 -12.98
N SER A 155 -0.72 16.19 -12.89
CA SER A 155 -0.60 17.42 -13.69
C SER A 155 -0.24 17.15 -15.15
N GLY A 156 0.42 16.02 -15.44
CA GLY A 156 0.92 15.67 -16.77
C GLY A 156 0.11 14.61 -17.53
N LEU A 157 -0.76 13.87 -16.83
CA LEU A 157 -1.60 12.79 -17.37
C LEU A 157 -3.03 12.85 -16.82
N CYS A 158 -3.97 12.26 -17.57
CA CYS A 158 -5.38 12.18 -17.23
C CYS A 158 -5.65 10.98 -16.32
N ILE A 159 -5.74 11.22 -15.01
CA ILE A 159 -5.94 10.18 -14.00
C ILE A 159 -7.35 10.28 -13.42
N ASP A 160 -7.98 9.13 -13.16
CA ASP A 160 -9.16 9.03 -12.31
C ASP A 160 -8.71 9.03 -10.84
N THR A 161 -8.92 10.16 -10.18
CA THR A 161 -8.56 10.34 -8.77
C THR A 161 -9.39 9.46 -7.82
N THR A 162 -10.53 8.91 -8.27
CA THR A 162 -11.29 7.90 -7.52
C THR A 162 -10.74 6.48 -7.67
N GLN A 163 -9.75 6.26 -8.53
CA GLN A 163 -9.12 4.96 -8.78
C GLN A 163 -7.59 5.04 -8.69
N ARG A 164 -7.10 5.73 -7.63
CA ARG A 164 -5.72 5.63 -7.15
C ARG A 164 -5.56 4.44 -6.22
N PHE A 165 -4.54 3.62 -6.45
CA PHE A 165 -4.22 2.44 -5.66
C PHE A 165 -2.74 2.40 -5.29
N ALA A 166 -2.39 1.76 -4.17
CA ALA A 166 -1.00 1.45 -3.82
C ALA A 166 -0.84 -0.03 -3.48
N THR A 167 0.29 -0.61 -3.88
CA THR A 167 0.67 -1.98 -3.54
C THR A 167 2.17 -2.09 -3.33
N GLY A 168 2.59 -3.05 -2.51
CA GLY A 168 4.00 -3.31 -2.27
C GLY A 168 4.25 -4.55 -1.44
N PHE A 169 5.46 -5.07 -1.54
CA PHE A 169 5.93 -6.25 -0.84
C PHE A 169 6.87 -5.88 0.33
N SER A 170 6.78 -6.59 1.45
CA SER A 170 7.70 -6.45 2.58
C SER A 170 7.74 -5.00 3.10
N TYR A 171 8.88 -4.32 3.04
CA TYR A 171 9.00 -2.88 3.37
C TYR A 171 8.05 -2.00 2.53
N GLY A 172 7.87 -2.32 1.24
CA GLY A 172 6.89 -1.65 0.38
C GLY A 172 5.44 -1.97 0.74
N GLY A 173 5.18 -3.14 1.34
CA GLY A 173 3.90 -3.46 1.97
C GLY A 173 3.66 -2.64 3.23
N GLY A 174 4.70 -2.44 4.05
CA GLY A 174 4.68 -1.52 5.18
C GLY A 174 4.44 -0.06 4.77
N MET A 175 5.05 0.39 3.67
CA MET A 175 4.80 1.70 3.09
C MET A 175 3.39 1.83 2.50
N SER A 176 2.86 0.77 1.87
CA SER A 176 1.46 0.70 1.43
C SER A 176 0.49 0.83 2.62
N ASN A 177 0.81 0.20 3.75
CA ASN A 177 0.06 0.41 4.99
C ASN A 177 0.19 1.85 5.52
N ALA A 178 1.37 2.47 5.46
CA ALA A 178 1.57 3.86 5.88
C ALA A 178 0.72 4.83 5.04
N LEU A 179 0.62 4.62 3.72
CA LEU A 179 -0.31 5.35 2.85
C LEU A 179 -1.78 5.13 3.26
N ALA A 180 -2.17 3.89 3.56
CA ALA A 180 -3.51 3.58 4.07
C ALA A 180 -3.82 4.18 5.46
N CYS A 181 -2.81 4.62 6.20
CA CYS A 181 -2.99 5.38 7.44
C CYS A 181 -3.09 6.88 7.17
N ALA A 182 -2.17 7.42 6.36
CA ALA A 182 -1.96 8.87 6.22
C ALA A 182 -2.73 9.51 5.06
N ARG A 183 -3.22 8.71 4.10
CA ARG A 183 -3.76 9.14 2.80
C ARG A 183 -5.00 8.33 2.39
N ALA A 184 -5.83 7.97 3.36
CA ALA A 184 -7.10 7.25 3.16
C ALA A 184 -8.16 8.05 2.38
N ASP A 185 -7.97 9.38 2.33
CA ASP A 185 -8.72 10.35 1.53
C ASP A 185 -8.19 10.51 0.10
N VAL A 186 -6.95 10.10 -0.18
CA VAL A 186 -6.30 10.21 -1.51
C VAL A 186 -6.34 8.88 -2.27
N PHE A 187 -6.07 7.76 -1.60
CA PHE A 187 -6.06 6.43 -2.20
C PHE A 187 -7.40 5.72 -2.03
N ARG A 188 -7.92 5.14 -3.12
CA ARG A 188 -9.17 4.37 -3.12
C ARG A 188 -9.02 3.05 -2.38
N ALA A 189 -7.87 2.40 -2.54
CA ALA A 189 -7.52 1.16 -1.87
C ALA A 189 -6.01 0.93 -1.76
N VAL A 190 -5.61 0.03 -0.88
CA VAL A 190 -4.26 -0.56 -0.87
C VAL A 190 -4.29 -2.08 -0.90
N ALA A 191 -3.20 -2.67 -1.42
CA ALA A 191 -2.87 -4.07 -1.24
C ALA A 191 -1.51 -4.20 -0.51
N VAL A 192 -1.49 -4.90 0.62
CA VAL A 192 -0.28 -5.10 1.43
C VAL A 192 0.16 -6.56 1.28
N LEU A 193 1.31 -6.77 0.65
CA LEU A 193 1.86 -8.12 0.40
C LEU A 193 2.98 -8.41 1.40
N ASN A 194 2.75 -9.39 2.28
CA ASN A 194 3.65 -9.81 3.37
C ASN A 194 4.25 -8.61 4.11
N GLY A 195 3.39 -7.67 4.54
CA GLY A 195 3.80 -6.40 5.11
C GLY A 195 3.63 -6.34 6.63
N ALA A 196 4.37 -5.41 7.26
CA ALA A 196 4.29 -5.10 8.69
C ALA A 196 4.30 -3.58 8.92
N GLN A 197 4.20 -3.11 10.17
CA GLN A 197 4.20 -1.68 10.49
C GLN A 197 5.63 -1.07 10.46
N LEU A 198 6.28 -1.15 9.29
CA LEU A 198 7.68 -0.77 9.10
C LEU A 198 7.86 0.74 8.81
N SER A 199 6.91 1.35 8.11
CA SER A 199 6.96 2.77 7.68
C SER A 199 6.06 3.69 8.52
N GLY A 200 5.70 3.25 9.73
CA GLY A 200 4.76 3.95 10.61
C GLY A 200 3.29 3.90 10.16
N CYS A 201 2.43 4.63 10.88
CA CYS A 201 0.98 4.71 10.62
C CYS A 201 0.37 6.00 11.23
N ALA A 202 0.74 7.16 10.70
CA ALA A 202 0.11 8.44 11.09
C ALA A 202 -1.31 8.55 10.50
N GLY A 203 -2.23 9.24 11.19
CA GLY A 203 -3.65 9.32 10.79
C GLY A 203 -4.42 8.09 11.24
N GLY A 204 -4.30 6.99 10.49
CA GLY A 204 -4.57 5.60 10.92
C GLY A 204 -6.02 5.23 11.28
N THR A 205 -6.93 6.19 11.28
CA THR A 205 -8.31 6.11 11.81
C THR A 205 -9.40 6.21 10.75
N GLN A 206 -9.07 6.72 9.56
CA GLN A 206 -10.00 6.80 8.43
C GLN A 206 -10.16 5.44 7.72
N PRO A 207 -11.35 5.11 7.21
CA PRO A 207 -11.57 3.88 6.45
C PRO A 207 -10.97 3.97 5.04
N ILE A 208 -10.40 2.87 4.56
CA ILE A 208 -9.88 2.72 3.19
C ILE A 208 -10.05 1.25 2.77
N ALA A 209 -10.42 0.98 1.52
CA ALA A 209 -10.51 -0.40 1.05
C ALA A 209 -9.12 -1.08 1.16
N TYR A 210 -9.07 -2.24 1.81
CA TYR A 210 -7.80 -2.88 2.20
C TYR A 210 -7.77 -4.35 1.78
N LEU A 211 -6.73 -4.75 1.05
CA LEU A 211 -6.35 -6.15 0.89
C LEU A 211 -5.03 -6.40 1.63
N GLY A 212 -4.99 -7.45 2.45
CA GLY A 212 -3.75 -7.98 3.01
C GLY A 212 -3.51 -9.41 2.52
N SER A 213 -2.27 -9.71 2.14
CA SER A 213 -1.80 -11.05 1.82
C SER A 213 -0.59 -11.38 2.70
N HIS A 214 -0.51 -12.57 3.28
CA HIS A 214 0.63 -12.94 4.15
C HIS A 214 0.88 -14.44 4.23
N GLY A 215 2.16 -14.83 4.25
CA GLY A 215 2.59 -16.22 4.44
C GLY A 215 2.48 -16.70 5.88
N VAL A 216 1.88 -17.87 6.13
CA VAL A 216 1.77 -18.48 7.46
C VAL A 216 3.10 -19.01 7.99
N VAL A 217 4.07 -19.24 7.09
CA VAL A 217 5.46 -19.65 7.40
C VAL A 217 6.47 -18.55 7.01
N ASP A 218 6.03 -17.28 6.97
CA ASP A 218 6.91 -16.13 6.79
C ASP A 218 7.85 -15.96 8.00
N ASP A 219 9.14 -16.18 7.75
CA ASP A 219 10.23 -16.19 8.72
C ASP A 219 10.95 -14.82 8.86
N VAL A 220 10.64 -13.86 7.99
CA VAL A 220 11.18 -12.49 8.03
C VAL A 220 10.22 -11.55 8.76
N LEU A 221 8.94 -11.57 8.37
CA LEU A 221 7.86 -10.81 8.98
C LEU A 221 6.76 -11.79 9.37
N ALA A 222 6.78 -12.27 10.62
CA ALA A 222 5.81 -13.25 11.11
C ALA A 222 4.36 -12.80 10.85
N ILE A 223 3.48 -13.74 10.48
CA ILE A 223 2.08 -13.46 10.10
C ILE A 223 1.28 -12.68 11.16
N SER A 224 1.66 -12.74 12.44
CA SER A 224 1.10 -11.90 13.51
C SER A 224 1.19 -10.41 13.20
N GLN A 225 2.24 -9.96 12.51
CA GLN A 225 2.44 -8.57 12.10
C GLN A 225 1.45 -8.17 10.99
N GLY A 226 1.28 -9.02 9.97
CA GLY A 226 0.27 -8.81 8.91
C GLY A 226 -1.17 -8.84 9.45
N ARG A 227 -1.47 -9.78 10.36
CA ARG A 227 -2.74 -9.83 11.10
C ARG A 227 -3.01 -8.54 11.87
N ALA A 228 -2.00 -7.93 12.49
CA ALA A 228 -2.17 -6.65 13.19
C ALA A 228 -2.54 -5.49 12.24
N LEU A 229 -2.00 -5.48 11.01
CA LEU A 229 -2.40 -4.52 9.97
C LEU A 229 -3.84 -4.76 9.48
N ARG A 230 -4.20 -6.01 9.21
CA ARG A 230 -5.58 -6.43 8.90
C ARG A 230 -6.54 -5.99 9.99
N ASP A 231 -6.24 -6.28 11.26
CA ASP A 231 -7.13 -6.01 12.38
C ASP A 231 -7.33 -4.50 12.61
N ARG A 232 -6.33 -3.67 12.27
CA ARG A 232 -6.51 -2.21 12.16
C ARG A 232 -7.55 -1.87 11.09
N ALA A 233 -7.39 -2.40 9.87
CA ALA A 233 -8.32 -2.14 8.77
C ALA A 233 -9.76 -2.61 9.09
N LEU A 234 -9.91 -3.76 9.78
CA LEU A 234 -11.22 -4.24 10.25
C LEU A 234 -11.90 -3.25 11.20
N ARG A 235 -11.12 -2.65 12.14
CA ARG A 235 -11.64 -1.63 13.05
C ARG A 235 -11.98 -0.32 12.35
N THR A 236 -11.11 0.20 11.48
CA THR A 236 -11.34 1.48 10.78
C THR A 236 -12.52 1.40 9.81
N ASN A 237 -12.71 0.25 9.15
CA ASN A 237 -13.74 0.06 8.15
C ASN A 237 -15.07 -0.44 8.74
N GLY A 238 -15.16 -0.58 10.07
CA GLY A 238 -16.39 -1.02 10.77
C GLY A 238 -16.81 -2.43 10.38
N CYS A 239 -15.86 -3.35 10.23
CA CYS A 239 -16.13 -4.72 9.80
C CYS A 239 -16.76 -5.58 10.91
N GLN A 240 -17.66 -6.47 10.51
CA GLN A 240 -18.25 -7.47 11.40
C GLN A 240 -17.19 -8.49 11.85
N PRO A 241 -17.22 -8.95 13.12
CA PRO A 241 -16.37 -10.04 13.57
C PRO A 241 -16.61 -11.31 12.75
N GLN A 242 -15.55 -11.87 12.21
CA GLN A 242 -15.59 -13.08 11.39
C GLN A 242 -14.32 -13.91 11.63
N GLN A 243 -14.45 -15.24 11.61
CA GLN A 243 -13.27 -16.10 11.59
C GLN A 243 -12.58 -15.98 10.22
N ALA A 244 -11.25 -15.84 10.25
CA ALA A 244 -10.40 -15.93 9.08
C ALA A 244 -9.51 -17.17 9.23
N PRO A 245 -9.97 -18.34 8.75
CA PRO A 245 -9.13 -19.54 8.75
C PRO A 245 -7.90 -19.30 7.87
N GLU A 246 -6.80 -19.94 8.25
CA GLU A 246 -5.52 -19.86 7.55
C GLU A 246 -5.10 -21.28 7.13
N PRO A 247 -4.35 -21.45 6.04
CA PRO A 247 -3.87 -22.75 5.62
C PRO A 247 -2.88 -23.33 6.64
N ALA A 248 -2.88 -24.64 6.80
CA ALA A 248 -1.87 -25.32 7.61
C ALA A 248 -0.50 -25.27 6.93
N ALA A 249 0.57 -25.18 7.72
CA ALA A 249 1.93 -25.27 7.19
C ALA A 249 2.13 -26.60 6.45
N GLY A 250 2.65 -26.56 5.23
CA GLY A 250 2.78 -27.71 4.33
C GLY A 250 1.48 -28.10 3.59
N SER A 251 0.38 -27.36 3.70
CA SER A 251 -0.83 -27.62 2.88
C SER A 251 -0.63 -27.31 1.40
N GLY A 252 0.27 -26.37 1.06
CA GLY A 252 0.51 -25.87 -0.29
C GLY A 252 -0.69 -25.10 -0.87
N THR A 253 -1.45 -24.41 -0.03
CA THR A 253 -2.68 -23.68 -0.42
C THR A 253 -2.74 -22.28 0.17
N HIS A 254 -3.60 -21.43 -0.38
CA HIS A 254 -4.04 -20.17 0.24
C HIS A 254 -5.52 -20.22 0.66
N VAL A 255 -5.88 -19.36 1.62
CA VAL A 255 -7.25 -19.17 2.10
C VAL A 255 -7.59 -17.68 2.03
N ARG A 256 -8.62 -17.35 1.25
CA ARG A 256 -9.12 -15.99 1.08
C ARG A 256 -10.37 -15.76 1.94
N THR A 257 -10.29 -14.76 2.81
CA THR A 257 -11.39 -14.29 3.65
C THR A 257 -11.79 -12.87 3.22
N ALA A 258 -13.02 -12.69 2.73
CA ALA A 258 -13.63 -11.37 2.59
C ALA A 258 -14.49 -11.07 3.82
N TYR A 259 -14.45 -9.83 4.30
CA TYR A 259 -15.21 -9.39 5.48
C TYR A 259 -16.39 -8.51 5.06
N THR A 260 -17.50 -8.60 5.78
CA THR A 260 -18.60 -7.64 5.70
C THR A 260 -18.21 -6.37 6.47
N CYS A 261 -18.06 -5.25 5.76
CA CYS A 261 -17.61 -3.96 6.27
C CYS A 261 -18.53 -2.83 5.82
N ARG A 262 -18.23 -1.58 6.21
CA ARG A 262 -18.93 -0.39 5.68
C ARG A 262 -18.86 -0.37 4.14
N ASP A 263 -19.99 -0.05 3.51
CA ASP A 263 -20.11 0.10 2.06
C ASP A 263 -19.01 0.99 1.48
N GLY A 264 -18.41 0.54 0.37
CA GLY A 264 -17.30 1.23 -0.28
C GLY A 264 -15.93 1.03 0.36
N PHE A 265 -15.82 0.37 1.53
CA PHE A 265 -14.56 0.12 2.25
C PHE A 265 -14.34 -1.38 2.58
N PRO A 266 -14.38 -2.29 1.59
CA PRO A 266 -14.19 -3.72 1.84
C PRO A 266 -12.81 -4.04 2.42
N VAL A 267 -12.75 -5.09 3.24
CA VAL A 267 -11.49 -5.70 3.71
C VAL A 267 -11.40 -7.13 3.20
N VAL A 268 -10.26 -7.48 2.63
CA VAL A 268 -9.90 -8.84 2.19
C VAL A 268 -8.60 -9.25 2.88
N TRP A 269 -8.58 -10.46 3.44
CA TRP A 269 -7.38 -11.11 3.98
C TRP A 269 -7.11 -12.39 3.23
N ILE A 270 -5.86 -12.62 2.86
CA ILE A 270 -5.40 -13.85 2.23
C ILE A 270 -4.21 -14.37 3.03
N ALA A 271 -4.36 -15.57 3.59
CA ALA A 271 -3.25 -16.28 4.23
C ALA A 271 -2.80 -17.43 3.33
N SER A 272 -1.49 -17.64 3.18
CA SER A 272 -0.94 -18.67 2.29
C SER A 272 0.13 -19.53 2.95
N ASP A 273 0.20 -20.81 2.58
CA ASP A 273 1.31 -21.69 2.93
C ASP A 273 2.57 -21.32 2.12
N SER A 274 3.19 -20.21 2.51
CA SER A 274 4.35 -19.61 1.86
C SER A 274 5.23 -18.87 2.87
N GLY A 275 6.52 -18.74 2.55
CA GLY A 275 7.46 -17.88 3.27
C GLY A 275 7.35 -16.40 2.86
N HIS A 276 8.45 -15.67 3.07
CA HIS A 276 8.54 -14.24 2.74
C HIS A 276 8.71 -13.98 1.22
N GLN A 277 7.60 -14.07 0.47
CA GLN A 277 7.59 -13.87 -0.98
C GLN A 277 6.28 -13.23 -1.45
N TRP A 278 6.35 -12.42 -2.51
CA TRP A 278 5.15 -11.75 -3.06
C TRP A 278 4.41 -12.58 -4.10
N ASP A 279 5.08 -13.48 -4.82
CA ASP A 279 4.52 -14.23 -5.94
C ASP A 279 4.02 -15.63 -5.51
N ALA A 280 3.44 -15.72 -4.31
CA ALA A 280 2.95 -16.97 -3.72
C ALA A 280 2.03 -17.76 -4.67
N ARG A 281 2.13 -19.08 -4.62
CA ARG A 281 1.49 -20.03 -5.55
C ARG A 281 0.93 -21.21 -4.76
N ASP A 282 -0.17 -21.77 -5.24
CA ASP A 282 -0.64 -23.06 -4.73
C ASP A 282 0.19 -24.21 -5.32
N ARG A 283 0.24 -25.34 -4.61
CA ARG A 283 1.00 -26.53 -5.02
C ARG A 283 0.59 -26.97 -6.42
N GLY A 284 1.59 -27.13 -7.29
CA GLY A 284 1.41 -27.54 -8.69
C GLY A 284 1.03 -26.42 -9.65
N GLN A 285 0.82 -25.18 -9.17
CA GLN A 285 0.53 -24.04 -10.05
C GLN A 285 1.79 -23.33 -10.53
N GLN A 286 1.83 -23.05 -11.84
CA GLN A 286 2.94 -22.34 -12.49
C GLN A 286 2.79 -20.81 -12.49
N GLN A 287 1.65 -20.30 -12.01
CA GLN A 287 1.36 -18.86 -11.92
C GLN A 287 1.02 -18.50 -10.47
N SER A 288 1.38 -17.28 -10.06
CA SER A 288 0.95 -16.73 -8.79
C SER A 288 -0.50 -16.27 -8.85
N TRP A 289 -1.27 -16.55 -7.81
CA TRP A 289 -2.63 -16.05 -7.64
C TRP A 289 -2.66 -14.57 -7.19
N VAL A 290 -1.57 -14.07 -6.60
CA VAL A 290 -1.47 -12.74 -5.98
C VAL A 290 -1.84 -11.58 -6.95
N PRO A 291 -1.26 -11.45 -8.15
CA PRO A 291 -1.65 -10.39 -9.09
C PRO A 291 -3.14 -10.46 -9.45
N GLY A 292 -3.69 -11.65 -9.64
CA GLY A 292 -5.11 -11.85 -9.94
C GLY A 292 -6.04 -11.39 -8.81
N GLU A 293 -5.67 -11.71 -7.56
CA GLU A 293 -6.41 -11.27 -6.36
C GLU A 293 -6.36 -9.75 -6.16
N VAL A 294 -5.18 -9.15 -6.28
CA VAL A 294 -4.98 -7.70 -6.15
C VAL A 294 -5.72 -6.95 -7.27
N TRP A 295 -5.59 -7.42 -8.52
CA TRP A 295 -6.28 -6.79 -9.65
C TRP A 295 -7.80 -6.90 -9.54
N ARG A 296 -8.33 -8.08 -9.18
CA ARG A 296 -9.76 -8.28 -8.93
C ARG A 296 -10.27 -7.38 -7.79
N PHE A 297 -9.47 -7.18 -6.75
CA PHE A 297 -9.80 -6.28 -5.66
C PHE A 297 -9.88 -4.82 -6.11
N PHE A 298 -8.83 -4.27 -6.72
CA PHE A 298 -8.82 -2.88 -7.21
C PHE A 298 -9.92 -2.62 -8.26
N THR A 299 -10.15 -3.54 -9.20
CA THR A 299 -11.17 -3.37 -10.26
C THR A 299 -12.61 -3.58 -9.80
N SER A 300 -12.83 -4.23 -8.65
CA SER A 300 -14.17 -4.33 -8.04
C SER A 300 -14.70 -3.02 -7.46
N LEU A 301 -13.83 -2.00 -7.31
CA LEU A 301 -14.18 -0.73 -6.69
C LEU A 301 -14.64 0.28 -7.76
N PRO A 302 -15.86 0.84 -7.66
CA PRO A 302 -16.41 1.73 -8.67
C PRO A 302 -15.65 3.06 -8.74
N SER A 303 -15.64 3.65 -9.95
CA SER A 303 -15.16 5.02 -10.24
C SER A 303 -16.18 6.04 -9.74
N THR A 304 -16.31 6.12 -8.42
CA THR A 304 -17.22 7.02 -7.71
C THR A 304 -16.59 7.38 -6.39
N THR A 305 -16.57 8.67 -6.04
CA THR A 305 -16.24 9.10 -4.68
C THR A 305 -17.21 8.42 -3.71
N PRO A 306 -16.74 7.62 -2.73
CA PRO A 306 -17.64 7.02 -1.75
C PRO A 306 -18.32 8.15 -0.98
N THR A 307 -19.65 8.17 -0.98
CA THR A 307 -20.43 9.18 -0.26
C THR A 307 -20.03 9.17 1.21
N PRO A 308 -19.52 10.27 1.79
CA PRO A 308 -19.25 10.33 3.20
C PRO A 308 -20.58 10.20 3.95
N THR A 309 -20.79 9.08 4.64
CA THR A 309 -21.83 8.99 5.67
C THR A 309 -21.59 10.12 6.67
N PRO A 310 -22.60 10.96 6.99
CA PRO A 310 -22.38 12.07 7.91
C PRO A 310 -21.91 11.54 9.27
N THR A 311 -20.65 11.83 9.60
CA THR A 311 -20.10 11.62 10.94
C THR A 311 -20.92 12.45 11.92
N PRO A 312 -21.38 11.90 13.07
CA PRO A 312 -22.07 12.70 14.07
C PRO A 312 -21.17 13.86 14.51
N THR A 313 -21.73 15.07 14.51
CA THR A 313 -21.00 16.30 14.86
C THR A 313 -20.47 16.22 16.29
N VAL A 314 -19.18 15.93 16.44
CA VAL A 314 -18.51 16.01 17.73
C VAL A 314 -18.28 17.49 18.04
N THR A 315 -18.79 17.97 19.16
CA THR A 315 -18.53 19.33 19.65
C THR A 315 -17.01 19.53 19.76
N PRO A 316 -16.44 20.64 19.26
CA PRO A 316 -14.99 20.84 19.28
C PRO A 316 -14.48 20.92 20.71
N THR A 317 -13.70 19.92 21.12
CA THR A 317 -12.83 20.01 22.30
C THR A 317 -11.77 21.09 22.04
N PRO A 318 -11.46 21.97 23.00
CA PRO A 318 -10.48 23.04 22.81
C PRO A 318 -9.10 22.50 22.38
N PRO A 319 -8.34 23.26 21.58
CA PRO A 319 -7.05 22.81 21.06
C PRO A 319 -6.06 22.54 22.21
N PRO A 320 -5.28 21.44 22.16
CA PRO A 320 -4.25 21.19 23.16
C PRO A 320 -3.17 22.28 23.08
N THR A 321 -2.73 22.74 24.25
CA THR A 321 -1.61 23.68 24.39
C THR A 321 -0.36 23.13 23.68
N PRO A 322 0.38 23.94 22.90
CA PRO A 322 1.57 23.47 22.19
C PRO A 322 2.62 22.95 23.18
N THR A 323 2.91 21.66 23.08
CA THR A 323 4.04 21.03 23.78
C THR A 323 5.34 21.44 23.07
N PRO A 324 6.40 21.86 23.77
CA PRO A 324 7.60 22.37 23.12
C PRO A 324 8.29 21.30 22.25
N THR A 325 8.68 21.71 21.04
CA THR A 325 9.48 20.91 20.12
C THR A 325 10.79 20.48 20.80
N PRO A 326 11.14 19.18 20.85
CA PRO A 326 12.42 18.75 21.37
C PRO A 326 13.56 19.26 20.46
N THR A 327 14.51 19.95 21.08
CA THR A 327 15.79 20.36 20.47
C THR A 327 16.51 19.15 19.85
N PRO A 328 17.16 19.25 18.69
CA PRO A 328 17.92 18.14 18.11
C PRO A 328 18.99 17.65 19.09
N THR A 329 18.89 16.37 19.48
CA THR A 329 19.88 15.72 20.34
C THR A 329 21.20 15.53 19.58
N VAL A 330 22.30 15.88 20.23
CA VAL A 330 23.64 15.91 19.64
C VAL A 330 24.11 14.50 19.30
N THR A 331 24.69 14.30 18.11
CA THR A 331 25.41 13.08 17.75
C THR A 331 26.56 12.83 18.74
N PRO A 332 26.62 11.68 19.44
CA PRO A 332 27.70 11.41 20.38
C PRO A 332 29.03 11.25 19.64
N THR A 333 30.07 11.92 20.15
CA THR A 333 31.45 11.81 19.66
C THR A 333 31.94 10.36 19.79
N PRO A 334 32.57 9.77 18.77
CA PRO A 334 33.01 8.37 18.82
C PRO A 334 34.13 8.17 19.85
N THR A 335 33.84 7.44 20.93
CA THR A 335 34.85 6.89 21.83
C THR A 335 35.53 5.70 21.15
N THR A 336 36.86 5.76 21.04
CA THR A 336 37.68 4.64 20.53
C THR A 336 37.67 3.49 21.53
N SER A 337 36.84 2.48 21.28
CA SER A 337 36.88 1.20 22.00
C SER A 337 38.11 0.38 21.55
N PRO A 338 38.85 -0.28 22.46
CA PRO A 338 40.00 -1.13 22.10
C PRO A 338 39.61 -2.41 21.33
N GLY A 339 38.33 -2.68 21.11
CA GLY A 339 37.82 -3.88 20.44
C GLY A 339 37.94 -3.90 18.90
N GLY A 340 38.76 -3.07 18.26
CA GLY A 340 38.99 -3.15 16.80
C GLY A 340 37.83 -2.71 15.90
N CYS A 341 36.70 -2.27 16.45
CA CYS A 341 35.59 -1.64 15.73
C CYS A 341 34.95 -0.52 16.55
N THR A 342 34.19 0.34 15.88
CA THR A 342 33.26 1.29 16.51
C THR A 342 31.83 0.94 16.11
N ALA A 343 30.86 1.30 16.95
CA ALA A 343 29.44 1.16 16.65
C ALA A 343 28.70 2.45 17.00
N THR A 344 27.77 2.87 16.14
CA THR A 344 26.92 4.05 16.35
C THR A 344 25.45 3.65 16.27
N TYR A 345 24.64 4.16 17.21
CA TYR A 345 23.19 3.95 17.25
C TYR A 345 22.46 5.17 16.71
N ARG A 346 21.37 4.95 15.97
CA ARG A 346 20.33 5.96 15.69
C ARG A 346 18.93 5.37 15.90
N THR A 347 18.02 6.17 16.45
CA THR A 347 16.58 5.86 16.39
C THR A 347 16.08 6.20 15.00
N VAL A 348 15.52 5.21 14.30
CA VAL A 348 14.94 5.37 12.95
C VAL A 348 13.49 5.87 13.03
N ASN A 349 12.74 5.35 14.00
CA ASN A 349 11.33 5.68 14.25
C ASN A 349 10.97 5.42 15.73
N ALA A 350 9.94 6.09 16.25
CA ALA A 350 9.43 5.88 17.61
C ALA A 350 7.92 6.15 17.68
N TRP A 351 7.21 5.40 18.53
CA TRP A 351 5.77 5.49 18.76
C TRP A 351 5.44 5.27 20.25
N PRO A 352 4.21 5.55 20.70
CA PRO A 352 3.82 5.29 22.09
C PRO A 352 4.03 3.81 22.46
N GLY A 353 4.99 3.55 23.35
CA GLY A 353 5.33 2.21 23.84
C GLY A 353 6.33 1.41 23.00
N GLY A 354 6.92 1.96 21.93
CA GLY A 354 7.97 1.25 21.19
C GLY A 354 8.73 2.09 20.17
N PHE A 355 9.74 1.49 19.55
CA PHE A 355 10.67 2.17 18.66
C PHE A 355 11.39 1.22 17.70
N GLN A 356 12.02 1.81 16.70
CA GLN A 356 12.94 1.17 15.78
C GLN A 356 14.32 1.82 15.93
N GLY A 357 15.33 1.00 16.23
CA GLY A 357 16.73 1.39 16.27
C GLY A 357 17.50 0.85 15.08
N GLU A 358 18.61 1.49 14.77
CA GLU A 358 19.61 0.99 13.83
C GLU A 358 21.00 1.22 14.40
N VAL A 359 21.87 0.22 14.24
CA VAL A 359 23.28 0.27 14.64
C VAL A 359 24.15 0.07 13.41
N THR A 360 25.05 1.02 13.16
CA THR A 360 26.12 0.86 12.17
C THR A 360 27.42 0.52 12.87
N VAL A 361 28.00 -0.62 12.50
CA VAL A 361 29.33 -1.08 12.90
C VAL A 361 30.35 -0.65 11.85
N ARG A 362 31.50 -0.14 12.29
CA ARG A 362 32.63 0.20 11.43
C ARG A 362 33.91 -0.47 11.91
N ALA A 363 34.56 -1.23 11.03
CA ALA A 363 35.77 -1.96 11.36
C ALA A 363 37.01 -1.02 11.37
N GLY A 364 37.84 -1.10 12.41
CA GLY A 364 39.11 -0.38 12.51
C GLY A 364 40.29 -1.11 11.84
N ALA A 365 40.15 -2.42 11.61
CA ALA A 365 41.07 -3.30 10.89
C ALA A 365 40.25 -4.36 10.13
N PRO A 366 40.84 -5.16 9.23
CA PRO A 366 40.10 -6.24 8.57
C PRO A 366 39.65 -7.28 9.59
N THR A 367 38.39 -7.70 9.50
CA THR A 367 37.73 -8.60 10.45
C THR A 367 36.81 -9.58 9.74
N THR A 368 36.52 -10.71 10.37
CA THR A 368 35.59 -11.74 9.91
C THR A 368 34.33 -11.85 10.76
N ALA A 369 34.35 -11.36 12.01
CA ALA A 369 33.19 -11.32 12.89
C ALA A 369 33.19 -10.06 13.77
N TRP A 370 32.00 -9.52 14.06
CA TRP A 370 31.82 -8.39 14.97
C TRP A 370 30.68 -8.64 15.96
N SER A 371 30.76 -7.98 17.11
CA SER A 371 29.76 -8.00 18.16
C SER A 371 29.59 -6.61 18.74
N VAL A 372 28.34 -6.19 18.94
CA VAL A 372 27.95 -4.96 19.63
C VAL A 372 27.17 -5.30 20.88
N SER A 373 27.47 -4.64 21.99
CA SER A 373 26.74 -4.83 23.24
C SER A 373 26.43 -3.51 23.95
N TRP A 374 25.31 -3.49 24.67
CA TRP A 374 24.89 -2.39 25.54
C TRP A 374 24.00 -2.88 26.67
N ARG A 375 23.84 -2.07 27.72
CA ARG A 375 22.84 -2.33 28.78
C ARG A 375 21.59 -1.51 28.49
N PRO A 376 20.39 -2.13 28.48
CA PRO A 376 19.15 -1.38 28.40
C PRO A 376 18.97 -0.42 29.58
N ALA A 377 18.41 0.76 29.30
CA ALA A 377 18.11 1.82 30.27
C ALA A 377 16.62 1.83 30.70
N GLY A 378 15.83 0.86 30.23
CA GLY A 378 14.40 0.73 30.48
C GLY A 378 13.63 0.21 29.27
N GLU A 379 14.27 0.19 28.10
CA GLU A 379 13.75 -0.45 26.90
C GLU A 379 13.87 -1.99 26.93
N ARG A 380 13.08 -2.66 26.10
CA ARG A 380 13.27 -4.06 25.72
C ARG A 380 13.60 -4.13 24.24
N VAL A 381 14.55 -4.98 23.84
CA VAL A 381 14.73 -5.37 22.44
C VAL A 381 13.80 -6.53 22.13
N ASP A 382 12.96 -6.36 21.11
CA ASP A 382 11.91 -7.31 20.74
C ASP A 382 12.30 -8.15 19.52
N GLN A 383 13.00 -7.55 18.56
CA GLN A 383 13.48 -8.18 17.33
C GLN A 383 14.78 -7.51 16.86
N VAL A 384 15.66 -8.27 16.20
CA VAL A 384 16.87 -7.77 15.51
C VAL A 384 16.92 -8.39 14.10
N TRP A 385 17.44 -7.66 13.11
CA TRP A 385 17.73 -8.17 11.77
C TRP A 385 19.13 -7.73 11.31
N ASN A 386 19.76 -8.53 10.45
CA ASN A 386 21.19 -8.48 10.09
C ASN A 386 22.13 -8.69 11.30
N GLY A 387 21.63 -9.30 12.37
CA GLY A 387 22.42 -9.65 13.54
C GLY A 387 21.71 -10.71 14.37
N SER A 388 22.47 -11.51 15.10
CA SER A 388 21.95 -12.50 16.04
C SER A 388 21.96 -11.90 17.44
N VAL A 389 20.80 -11.83 18.09
CA VAL A 389 20.63 -11.19 19.40
C VAL A 389 20.64 -12.22 20.53
N SER A 390 21.36 -11.91 21.60
CA SER A 390 21.38 -12.66 22.85
C SER A 390 21.44 -11.72 24.05
N THR A 391 21.18 -12.26 25.25
CA THR A 391 21.30 -11.50 26.51
C THR A 391 22.36 -12.15 27.38
N GLN A 392 23.37 -11.37 27.79
CA GLN A 392 24.47 -11.84 28.62
C GLN A 392 24.69 -10.88 29.80
N GLY A 393 24.58 -11.37 31.04
CA GLY A 393 24.80 -10.55 32.25
C GLY A 393 23.92 -9.30 32.34
N GLY A 394 22.72 -9.32 31.76
CA GLY A 394 21.81 -8.17 31.65
C GLY A 394 22.20 -7.11 30.61
N ALA A 395 23.15 -7.41 29.71
CA ALA A 395 23.41 -6.64 28.51
C ALA A 395 22.77 -7.34 27.29
N VAL A 396 22.29 -6.55 26.34
CA VAL A 396 21.97 -7.04 24.99
C VAL A 396 23.28 -7.17 24.22
N VAL A 397 23.46 -8.28 23.52
CA VAL A 397 24.62 -8.57 22.67
C VAL A 397 24.11 -8.99 21.29
N VAL A 398 24.52 -8.25 20.26
CA VAL A 398 24.20 -8.54 18.86
C VAL A 398 25.50 -8.86 18.12
N THR A 399 25.61 -10.10 17.62
CA THR A 399 26.72 -10.50 16.73
C THR A 399 26.31 -10.37 15.28
N ASN A 400 27.30 -10.33 14.38
CA ASN A 400 27.06 -10.48 12.95
C ASN A 400 26.33 -11.79 12.60
N VAL A 401 25.71 -11.80 11.43
CA VAL A 401 25.28 -13.02 10.72
C VAL A 401 26.34 -13.39 9.67
N GLU A 402 26.25 -14.58 9.09
CA GLU A 402 27.32 -15.15 8.23
C GLU A 402 27.77 -14.22 7.10
N TRP A 403 26.82 -13.51 6.48
CA TRP A 403 27.09 -12.68 5.30
C TRP A 403 27.61 -11.26 5.59
N ASN A 404 27.54 -10.76 6.83
CA ASN A 404 27.95 -9.39 7.17
C ASN A 404 29.06 -9.25 8.22
N GLY A 405 29.68 -10.35 8.65
CA GLY A 405 30.84 -10.31 9.55
C GLY A 405 32.13 -9.82 8.89
N ARG A 406 32.32 -10.12 7.59
CA ARG A 406 33.57 -9.85 6.87
C ARG A 406 33.67 -8.40 6.41
N LEU A 407 34.47 -7.59 7.11
CA LEU A 407 34.69 -6.17 6.81
C LEU A 407 36.17 -5.89 6.56
N ALA A 408 36.47 -5.03 5.58
CA ALA A 408 37.79 -4.43 5.41
C ALA A 408 37.98 -3.24 6.37
N THR A 409 39.21 -2.76 6.53
CA THR A 409 39.52 -1.53 7.29
C THR A 409 38.64 -0.37 6.84
N GLY A 410 37.91 0.24 7.78
CA GLY A 410 36.99 1.35 7.52
C GLY A 410 35.64 0.96 6.91
N GLY A 411 35.45 -0.30 6.52
CA GLY A 411 34.19 -0.85 6.02
C GLY A 411 33.13 -0.98 7.12
N THR A 412 31.87 -1.08 6.70
CA THR A 412 30.71 -1.01 7.60
C THR A 412 29.72 -2.14 7.40
N ALA A 413 29.06 -2.53 8.48
CA ALA A 413 27.85 -3.35 8.48
C ALA A 413 26.76 -2.64 9.30
N THR A 414 25.50 -2.90 8.98
CA THR A 414 24.36 -2.26 9.66
C THR A 414 23.33 -3.31 10.06
N PHE A 415 22.90 -3.27 11.31
CA PHE A 415 21.80 -4.07 11.82
C PHE A 415 20.70 -3.18 12.40
N GLY A 416 19.46 -3.64 12.29
CA GLY A 416 18.30 -2.94 12.83
C GLY A 416 17.65 -3.71 13.97
N LEU A 417 16.88 -3.01 14.78
CA LEU A 417 16.13 -3.60 15.89
C LEU A 417 14.77 -2.94 16.07
N LEU A 418 13.80 -3.72 16.54
CA LEU A 418 12.56 -3.22 17.13
C LEU A 418 12.65 -3.38 18.65
N GLY A 419 12.09 -2.43 19.39
CA GLY A 419 12.02 -2.51 20.83
C GLY A 419 10.78 -1.86 21.42
N SER A 420 10.48 -2.25 22.66
CA SER A 420 9.37 -1.75 23.46
C SER A 420 9.88 -0.77 24.53
N GLY A 421 9.05 0.22 24.87
CA GLY A 421 9.41 1.32 25.77
C GLY A 421 9.82 2.60 25.03
N THR A 422 10.51 3.49 25.74
CA THR A 422 11.04 4.74 25.17
C THR A 422 12.30 4.47 24.35
N ALA A 423 12.43 5.10 23.17
CA ALA A 423 13.62 4.96 22.35
C ALA A 423 14.90 5.40 23.11
N PRO A 424 15.92 4.53 23.25
CA PRO A 424 17.11 4.81 24.06
C PRO A 424 18.16 5.64 23.30
N THR A 425 19.13 6.15 24.06
CA THR A 425 20.43 6.62 23.54
C THR A 425 21.54 5.77 24.15
N PRO A 426 21.74 4.52 23.69
CA PRO A 426 22.60 3.55 24.37
C PRO A 426 24.08 3.85 24.14
N THR A 427 24.89 3.66 25.18
CA THR A 427 26.35 3.60 25.04
C THR A 427 26.73 2.21 24.52
N LEU A 428 27.16 2.15 23.25
CA LEU A 428 27.55 0.89 22.60
C LEU A 428 29.02 0.53 22.86
N SER A 429 29.27 -0.74 23.14
CA SER A 429 30.58 -1.38 23.07
C SER A 429 30.68 -2.20 21.80
N CYS A 430 31.81 -2.15 21.09
CA CYS A 430 32.06 -2.94 19.87
C CYS A 430 33.34 -3.76 20.01
N THR A 431 33.29 -5.02 19.57
CA THR A 431 34.44 -5.93 19.45
C THR A 431 34.43 -6.64 18.10
N ALA A 432 35.59 -6.74 17.45
CA ALA A 432 35.82 -7.38 16.16
C ALA A 432 36.95 -8.42 16.24
N SER A 433 36.89 -9.46 15.41
CA SER A 433 37.83 -10.60 15.35
C SER A 433 38.01 -11.17 13.94
#